data_AF-A0A2G6Q450-F1
#
_entry.id   AF-A0A2G6Q450-F1
#
_cell.length_a   1.000
_cell.length_b   1.000
_cell.length_c   1.000
_cell.angle_alpha   90.00
_cell.angle_beta   90.00
_cell.angle_gamma   90.00
#
_symmetry.space_group_name_H-M   'P 1'
#
loop_
_entity.id
_entity.type
_entity.pdbx_description
1 polymer ?
#
loop_
_entity_poly.entity_id
_entity_poly.type
_entity_poly.pdbx_seq_one_letter_code
_entity_poly.pdbx_strand_id
1 'polypeptide(L)'
;MVRNHLFTGQAPGTGSHIETDSTANLQLSPLERPIRIRNITLTNLHGLFSTISSQFFNNSRVTTYRPLPGGHIHRTFVVQMEHLEYSKQYIFQNVNTDIFSDPESIMHNISILSRHLEMKKNAVPRYDLDILSPKQTLYSSNGVWFEGSYWRVFPYFANALCLNRVNDLRVAESAGKAFGHFLYHLSELDASKLRDILPGFHSGSLRVKQFQDALDQDRAKRIKCAPSATRKTIADVQNALDLLLEFDRIKENLPKRVIHHDAKLNNVLLNKDTFQPISVIDLDTVMSGTVLSDFGDLVRSLSSSHSEDNPRPSNLEIDMDIYKAVSHGFLKQAHPILIQQEIDHLVLGAQAITLMVAVRFLTDYLNGDQYFQTDYPEHNLVRTVNQMALFRALEKREAELLDILESFFVSL
;
A
#
# COMPACT_ATOMS: atom_id res chain seq x y z
N MET A 1 -17.56 3.77 -52.40
CA MET A 1 -18.32 4.88 -53.02
C MET A 1 -18.71 5.87 -51.93
N VAL A 2 -18.60 7.14 -52.27
CA VAL A 2 -18.66 8.34 -51.42
C VAL A 2 -20.11 8.80 -51.18
N ARG A 3 -20.30 9.69 -50.19
CA ARG A 3 -21.42 10.64 -49.90
C ARG A 3 -22.50 10.10 -48.96
N ASN A 4 -22.83 10.73 -47.82
CA ASN A 4 -23.08 12.13 -47.39
C ASN A 4 -24.56 12.20 -46.99
N HIS A 5 -24.88 12.72 -45.80
CA HIS A 5 -25.96 13.70 -45.65
C HIS A 5 -25.76 14.56 -44.39
N LEU A 6 -25.67 15.87 -44.64
CA LEU A 6 -25.87 16.98 -43.70
C LEU A 6 -27.36 17.33 -43.70
N PHE A 7 -27.90 17.76 -42.56
CA PHE A 7 -28.92 18.81 -42.50
C PHE A 7 -28.88 19.56 -41.15
N THR A 8 -29.12 20.85 -41.24
CA THR A 8 -28.99 21.95 -40.25
C THR A 8 -30.35 22.48 -39.79
N GLY A 9 -30.40 23.17 -38.63
CA GLY A 9 -31.45 24.15 -38.27
C GLY A 9 -31.56 24.36 -36.75
N GLN A 10 -30.92 25.38 -36.17
CA GLN A 10 -31.43 26.73 -35.79
C GLN A 10 -32.49 26.79 -34.67
N ALA A 11 -32.15 27.54 -33.61
CA ALA A 11 -32.97 27.94 -32.45
C ALA A 11 -33.75 29.24 -32.71
N PRO A 12 -34.71 29.63 -31.82
CA PRO A 12 -34.40 30.68 -30.83
C PRO A 12 -35.13 30.53 -29.47
N GLY A 13 -34.65 31.23 -28.43
CA GLY A 13 -35.18 31.16 -27.06
C GLY A 13 -36.13 32.29 -26.64
N THR A 14 -36.65 32.22 -25.39
CA THR A 14 -36.59 33.25 -24.30
C THR A 14 -37.67 33.05 -23.21
N GLY A 15 -37.27 33.26 -21.93
CA GLY A 15 -38.09 33.61 -20.75
C GLY A 15 -38.74 32.45 -19.95
N SER A 16 -38.79 32.40 -18.62
CA SER A 16 -38.44 33.34 -17.54
C SER A 16 -38.62 32.69 -16.14
N HIS A 17 -37.84 33.17 -15.14
CA HIS A 17 -38.02 33.15 -13.67
C HIS A 17 -37.93 31.82 -12.87
N ILE A 18 -37.02 31.79 -11.87
CA ILE A 18 -37.33 31.80 -10.41
C ILE A 18 -36.02 31.96 -9.59
N GLU A 19 -36.03 33.00 -8.75
CA GLU A 19 -35.50 33.21 -7.39
C GLU A 19 -34.56 32.15 -6.75
N THR A 20 -33.34 32.51 -6.30
CA THR A 20 -32.90 33.11 -5.02
C THR A 20 -32.13 32.08 -4.17
N ASP A 21 -30.92 32.46 -3.79
CA ASP A 21 -30.18 32.09 -2.58
C ASP A 21 -30.42 30.71 -1.93
N SER A 22 -29.40 29.86 -2.06
CA SER A 22 -28.61 29.49 -0.88
C SER A 22 -27.33 28.80 -1.33
N THR A 23 -26.25 29.55 -1.47
CA THR A 23 -24.90 28.96 -1.45
C THR A 23 -24.64 28.45 -0.05
N ALA A 24 -25.16 27.27 0.26
CA ALA A 24 -24.69 26.47 1.37
C ALA A 24 -23.24 26.10 1.05
N ASN A 25 -22.30 26.78 1.70
CA ASN A 25 -20.90 26.39 1.78
C ASN A 25 -20.84 24.99 2.42
N LEU A 26 -20.93 23.96 1.59
CA LEU A 26 -20.55 22.60 1.95
C LEU A 26 -19.02 22.59 2.10
N GLN A 27 -18.55 22.64 3.34
CA GLN A 27 -17.19 22.26 3.69
C GLN A 27 -17.00 20.78 3.30
N LEU A 28 -16.43 20.58 2.11
CA LEU A 28 -15.95 19.31 1.62
C LEU A 28 -14.80 18.83 2.51
N SER A 29 -14.78 17.53 2.84
CA SER A 29 -13.66 16.90 3.54
C SER A 29 -12.35 17.05 2.75
N PRO A 30 -11.18 17.18 3.38
CA PRO A 30 -9.92 17.50 2.71
C PRO A 30 -9.40 16.44 1.72
N LEU A 31 -9.95 15.23 1.74
CA LEU A 31 -9.63 14.16 0.80
C LEU A 31 -10.54 14.30 -0.44
N GLU A 32 -9.94 14.45 -1.62
CA GLU A 32 -10.59 14.32 -2.93
C GLU A 32 -11.42 15.54 -3.40
N ARG A 33 -10.76 16.70 -3.54
CA ARG A 33 -11.11 17.58 -4.68
C ARG A 33 -10.71 16.85 -5.98
N PRO A 34 -11.44 17.06 -7.10
CA PRO A 34 -10.98 16.58 -8.41
C PRO A 34 -9.54 17.03 -8.64
N ILE A 35 -8.70 16.17 -9.22
CA ILE A 35 -7.36 16.53 -9.69
C ILE A 35 -7.51 17.62 -10.76
N ARG A 36 -7.67 18.86 -10.33
CA ARG A 36 -7.22 20.02 -11.07
C ARG A 36 -5.73 20.10 -10.82
N ILE A 37 -5.04 19.38 -11.69
CA ILE A 37 -3.64 19.53 -12.08
C ILE A 37 -3.27 21.00 -11.93
N ARG A 38 -2.55 21.37 -10.86
CA ARG A 38 -1.72 22.57 -10.95
C ARG A 38 -0.61 22.20 -11.91
N ASN A 39 -0.62 22.87 -13.05
CA ASN A 39 0.33 22.75 -14.14
C ASN A 39 1.77 22.82 -13.62
N ILE A 40 2.38 21.69 -13.27
CA ILE A 40 3.79 21.51 -13.59
C ILE A 40 3.77 21.12 -15.06
N THR A 41 3.85 22.13 -15.92
CA THR A 41 4.02 21.93 -17.35
C THR A 41 5.26 21.03 -17.52
N LEU A 42 5.10 19.86 -18.13
CA LEU A 42 6.15 18.85 -18.39
C LEU A 42 7.37 19.42 -19.16
N THR A 43 7.33 20.68 -19.56
CA THR A 43 8.34 21.37 -20.37
C THR A 43 9.65 21.68 -19.64
N ASN A 44 9.80 21.46 -18.32
CA ASN A 44 11.13 21.58 -17.68
C ASN A 44 11.38 20.68 -16.46
N LEU A 45 11.16 19.36 -16.59
CA LEU A 45 11.53 18.38 -15.54
C LEU A 45 13.03 18.41 -15.21
N HIS A 46 13.89 18.72 -16.19
CA HIS A 46 15.32 18.83 -15.97
C HIS A 46 15.69 19.96 -15.00
N GLY A 47 15.10 21.16 -15.20
CA GLY A 47 15.27 22.29 -14.29
C GLY A 47 14.75 21.97 -12.89
N LEU A 48 13.55 21.38 -12.80
CA LEU A 48 12.97 20.93 -11.53
C LEU A 48 13.91 19.98 -10.77
N PHE A 49 14.38 18.90 -11.42
CA PHE A 49 15.30 17.96 -10.77
C PHE A 49 16.64 18.59 -10.43
N SER A 50 17.14 19.52 -11.26
CA SER A 50 18.37 20.26 -10.96
C SER A 50 18.19 21.08 -9.66
N THR A 51 17.09 21.83 -9.54
CA THR A 51 16.78 22.62 -8.34
C THR A 51 16.54 21.76 -7.11
N ILE A 52 15.82 20.65 -7.22
CA ILE A 52 15.65 19.71 -6.11
C ILE A 52 17.01 19.12 -5.73
N SER A 53 17.79 18.65 -6.70
CA SER A 53 19.08 17.99 -6.45
C SER A 53 20.09 18.90 -5.75
N SER A 54 20.07 20.21 -6.02
CA SER A 54 20.95 21.17 -5.35
C SER A 54 20.67 21.30 -3.85
N GLN A 55 19.51 20.84 -3.37
CA GLN A 55 19.19 20.76 -1.95
C GLN A 55 19.84 19.55 -1.27
N PHE A 56 20.18 18.50 -2.01
CA PHE A 56 20.68 17.22 -1.48
C PHE A 56 22.16 16.93 -1.78
N PHE A 57 22.69 17.54 -2.85
CA PHE A 57 24.01 17.21 -3.37
C PHE A 57 24.82 18.48 -3.65
N ASN A 58 26.07 18.48 -3.19
CA ASN A 58 27.07 19.45 -3.62
C ASN A 58 27.74 18.96 -4.92
N ASN A 59 28.15 19.91 -5.77
CA ASN A 59 29.00 19.67 -6.95
C ASN A 59 28.52 18.51 -7.86
N SER A 60 27.21 18.32 -7.96
CA SER A 60 26.60 17.24 -8.73
C SER A 60 25.63 17.82 -9.76
N ARG A 61 25.50 17.16 -10.92
CA ARG A 61 24.54 17.54 -11.96
C ARG A 61 23.60 16.39 -12.28
N VAL A 62 22.34 16.73 -12.56
CA VAL A 62 21.39 15.79 -13.16
C VAL A 62 21.77 15.61 -14.63
N THR A 63 21.92 14.38 -15.09
CA THR A 63 22.24 14.08 -16.50
C THR A 63 21.04 13.52 -17.24
N THR A 64 20.41 12.50 -16.68
CA THR A 64 19.22 11.86 -17.23
C THR A 64 18.23 11.55 -16.13
N TYR A 65 16.96 11.43 -16.51
CA TYR A 65 15.90 10.99 -15.61
C TYR A 65 14.87 10.20 -16.40
N ARG A 66 14.20 9.28 -15.73
CA ARG A 66 13.05 8.55 -16.28
C ARG A 66 12.01 8.32 -15.21
N PRO A 67 10.71 8.33 -15.55
CA PRO A 67 9.70 7.85 -14.62
C PRO A 67 9.98 6.38 -14.28
N LEU A 68 9.71 6.01 -13.03
CA LEU A 68 9.70 4.62 -12.59
C LEU A 68 8.22 4.18 -12.51
N PRO A 69 7.71 3.42 -13.49
CA PRO A 69 6.34 2.94 -13.48
C PRO A 69 6.14 1.90 -12.36
N GLY A 70 4.91 1.73 -11.89
CA GLY A 70 4.53 0.71 -10.91
C GLY A 70 4.21 1.22 -9.50
N GLY A 71 4.50 2.49 -9.18
CA GLY A 71 4.04 3.12 -7.95
C GLY A 71 2.65 3.74 -8.13
N HIS A 72 1.68 3.36 -7.28
CA HIS A 72 0.29 3.85 -7.38
C HIS A 72 0.02 5.13 -6.56
N ILE A 73 0.88 5.44 -5.58
CA ILE A 73 0.66 6.56 -4.67
C ILE A 73 1.54 7.77 -5.02
N HIS A 74 2.85 7.56 -5.19
CA HIS A 74 3.83 8.63 -5.42
C HIS A 74 4.30 8.75 -6.86
N ARG A 75 4.65 9.97 -7.28
CA ARG A 75 5.36 10.18 -8.55
C ARG A 75 6.84 9.89 -8.35
N THR A 76 7.31 8.78 -8.91
CA THR A 76 8.66 8.25 -8.69
C THR A 76 9.50 8.34 -9.95
N PHE A 77 10.73 8.82 -9.81
CA PHE A 77 11.69 8.97 -10.92
C PHE A 77 13.03 8.36 -10.54
N VAL A 78 13.67 7.70 -11.50
CA VAL A 78 15.09 7.37 -11.41
C VAL A 78 15.87 8.52 -12.01
N VAL A 79 16.76 9.13 -11.22
CA VAL A 79 17.57 10.29 -11.62
C VAL A 79 19.04 9.91 -11.57
N GLN A 80 19.74 10.09 -12.69
CA GLN A 80 21.18 9.91 -12.80
C GLN A 80 21.88 11.19 -12.35
N MET A 81 22.63 11.09 -11.26
CA MET A 81 23.46 12.15 -10.72
C MET A 81 24.92 11.89 -11.09
N GLU A 82 25.58 12.88 -11.67
CA GLU A 82 27.00 12.84 -11.97
C GLU A 82 27.74 13.83 -11.06
N HIS A 83 28.65 13.30 -10.26
CA HIS A 83 29.64 14.05 -9.49
C HIS A 83 30.99 14.00 -10.23
N LEU A 84 31.94 14.85 -9.84
CA LEU A 84 33.28 14.91 -10.43
C LEU A 84 34.03 13.55 -10.45
N GLU A 85 33.70 12.67 -9.50
CA GLU A 85 34.43 11.42 -9.25
C GLU A 85 33.58 10.15 -9.46
N TYR A 86 32.26 10.26 -9.51
CA TYR A 86 31.37 9.11 -9.62
C TYR A 86 30.04 9.49 -10.25
N SER A 87 29.37 8.49 -10.81
CA SER A 87 28.02 8.61 -11.34
C SER A 87 27.12 7.61 -10.63
N LYS A 88 26.02 8.08 -10.03
CA LYS A 88 25.11 7.23 -9.23
C LYS A 88 23.65 7.57 -9.49
N GLN A 89 22.80 6.55 -9.42
CA GLN A 89 21.36 6.68 -9.55
C GLN A 89 20.69 6.85 -8.20
N TYR A 90 19.63 7.65 -8.19
CA TYR A 90 18.79 7.90 -7.04
C TYR A 90 17.32 7.83 -7.43
N ILE A 91 16.49 7.52 -6.43
CA ILE A 91 15.05 7.61 -6.53
C ILE A 91 14.62 8.98 -6.03
N PHE A 92 14.02 9.78 -6.91
CA PHE A 92 13.38 11.04 -6.56
C PHE A 92 11.88 10.77 -6.48
N GLN A 93 11.29 11.03 -5.32
CA GLN A 93 9.86 10.85 -5.11
C GLN A 93 9.21 12.17 -4.76
N ASN A 94 8.19 12.52 -5.54
CA ASN A 94 7.23 13.52 -5.13
C ASN A 94 6.11 12.83 -4.36
N VAL A 95 6.01 13.18 -3.09
CA VAL A 95 5.04 12.63 -2.15
C VAL A 95 3.65 13.15 -2.52
N ASN A 96 2.67 12.24 -2.49
CA ASN A 96 1.27 12.56 -2.76
C ASN A 96 0.64 13.10 -1.47
N THR A 97 0.56 14.43 -1.40
CA THR A 97 0.06 15.13 -0.22
C THR A 97 -1.46 15.12 -0.09
N ASP A 98 -2.19 14.60 -1.10
CA ASP A 98 -3.64 14.41 -0.99
C ASP A 98 -3.95 13.19 -0.10
N ILE A 99 -3.13 12.12 -0.21
CA ILE A 99 -3.23 10.92 0.64
C ILE A 99 -2.44 11.12 1.94
N PHE A 100 -1.22 11.67 1.83
CA PHE A 100 -0.32 11.88 2.94
C PHE A 100 -0.19 13.37 3.24
N SER A 101 -1.20 13.92 3.92
CA SER A 101 -1.29 15.35 4.23
C SER A 101 -0.13 15.88 5.06
N ASP A 102 0.55 15.02 5.81
CA ASP A 102 1.75 15.34 6.59
C ASP A 102 2.96 14.48 6.16
N PRO A 103 3.64 14.85 5.06
CA PRO A 103 4.79 14.10 4.58
C PRO A 103 6.01 14.18 5.51
N GLU A 104 6.07 15.18 6.41
CA GLU A 104 7.17 15.31 7.37
C GLU A 104 7.06 14.25 8.48
N SER A 105 5.84 13.88 8.88
CA SER A 105 5.62 12.76 9.80
C SER A 105 6.11 11.43 9.21
N ILE A 106 5.93 11.21 7.90
CA ILE A 106 6.51 10.04 7.22
C ILE A 106 8.02 10.05 7.36
N MET A 107 8.65 11.18 7.01
CA MET A 107 10.10 11.29 7.07
C MET A 107 10.66 11.19 8.49
N HIS A 108 9.90 11.63 9.50
CA HIS A 108 10.22 11.41 10.91
C HIS A 108 10.28 9.91 11.24
N ASN A 109 9.25 9.13 10.88
CA ASN A 109 9.22 7.68 11.10
C ASN A 109 10.38 6.97 10.38
N ILE A 110 10.56 7.24 9.09
CA ILE A 110 11.63 6.65 8.27
C ILE A 110 13.01 6.98 8.86
N SER A 111 13.23 8.20 9.36
CA SER A 111 14.50 8.60 9.96
C SER A 111 14.80 7.88 11.27
N ILE A 112 13.79 7.70 12.13
CA ILE A 112 13.93 6.94 13.39
C ILE A 112 14.25 5.48 13.08
N LEU A 113 13.50 4.89 12.16
CA LEU A 113 13.68 3.52 11.68
C LEU A 113 15.10 3.31 11.13
N SER A 114 15.51 4.14 10.18
CA SER A 114 16.81 4.02 9.51
C SER A 114 17.96 4.14 10.51
N ARG A 115 17.86 5.06 11.47
CA ARG A 115 18.86 5.22 12.53
C ARG A 115 18.91 4.00 13.45
N HIS A 116 17.76 3.43 13.81
CA HIS A 116 17.71 2.22 14.63
C HIS A 116 18.40 1.04 13.94
N LEU A 117 18.06 0.79 12.68
CA LEU A 117 18.64 -0.29 11.89
C LEU A 117 20.14 -0.09 11.65
N GLU A 118 20.58 1.16 11.43
CA GLU A 118 22.00 1.48 11.26
C GLU A 118 22.80 1.17 12.55
N MET A 119 22.24 1.49 13.73
CA MET A 119 22.87 1.11 14.99
C MET A 119 22.97 -0.42 15.15
N LYS A 120 21.93 -1.17 14.74
CA LYS A 120 21.93 -2.64 14.75
C LYS A 120 22.95 -3.24 13.77
N LYS A 121 23.11 -2.64 12.58
CA LYS A 121 24.10 -3.06 11.57
C LYS A 121 25.54 -2.88 12.07
N ASN A 122 25.80 -1.80 12.81
CA ASN A 122 27.13 -1.48 13.35
C ASN A 122 27.49 -2.27 14.63
N ALA A 123 26.52 -2.75 15.40
CA ALA A 123 26.73 -3.36 16.71
C ALA A 123 27.14 -4.86 16.70
N VAL A 124 28.03 -5.28 15.77
CA VAL A 124 28.29 -6.70 15.36
C VAL A 124 27.09 -7.22 14.57
N PRO A 125 27.24 -7.62 13.30
CA PRO A 125 26.23 -7.47 12.25
C PRO A 125 24.97 -8.28 12.57
N ARG A 126 24.04 -7.67 13.30
CA ARG A 126 22.75 -8.27 13.61
C ARG A 126 21.77 -8.04 12.47
N TYR A 127 21.91 -6.95 11.71
CA TYR A 127 21.07 -6.63 10.55
C TYR A 127 21.87 -6.77 9.26
N ASP A 128 21.46 -7.66 8.36
CA ASP A 128 22.19 -8.01 7.13
C ASP A 128 21.58 -7.43 5.84
N LEU A 129 20.34 -6.91 5.89
CA LEU A 129 19.72 -6.20 4.76
C LEU A 129 20.29 -4.79 4.57
N ASP A 130 20.07 -4.23 3.39
CA ASP A 130 20.28 -2.82 3.10
C ASP A 130 19.14 -1.97 3.66
N ILE A 131 19.52 -0.83 4.23
CA ILE A 131 18.58 0.11 4.86
C ILE A 131 18.22 1.18 3.82
N LEU A 132 16.92 1.37 3.59
CA LEU A 132 16.42 2.45 2.75
C LEU A 132 16.49 3.80 3.49
N SER A 133 17.71 4.28 3.75
CA SER A 133 17.94 5.57 4.40
C SER A 133 17.68 6.72 3.42
N PRO A 134 16.84 7.71 3.76
CA PRO A 134 16.64 8.88 2.92
C PRO A 134 17.94 9.69 2.84
N LYS A 135 18.22 10.24 1.66
CA LYS A 135 19.30 11.20 1.48
C LYS A 135 18.89 12.49 2.20
N GLN A 136 19.68 12.89 3.20
CA GLN A 136 19.50 14.18 3.85
C GLN A 136 19.85 15.33 2.91
N THR A 137 19.12 16.43 3.05
CA THR A 137 19.47 17.71 2.44
C THR A 137 20.78 18.23 3.04
N LEU A 138 21.40 19.20 2.38
CA LEU A 138 22.57 19.92 2.88
C LEU A 138 22.28 20.71 4.18
N TYR A 139 21.00 20.83 4.54
CA TYR A 139 20.50 21.49 5.75
C TYR A 139 19.92 20.49 6.78
N SER A 140 20.27 19.20 6.65
CA SER A 140 19.88 18.14 7.59
C SER A 140 18.37 17.85 7.68
N SER A 141 17.59 18.21 6.64
CA SER A 141 16.20 17.75 6.48
C SER A 141 16.17 16.43 5.71
N ASN A 142 15.12 15.63 5.88
CA ASN A 142 14.92 14.37 5.16
C ASN A 142 14.10 14.54 3.86
N GLY A 143 13.69 15.77 3.54
CA GLY A 143 12.96 16.13 2.32
C GLY A 143 12.88 17.64 2.15
N VAL A 144 12.27 18.09 1.05
CA VAL A 144 12.15 19.52 0.72
C VAL A 144 10.80 19.85 0.12
N TRP A 145 10.23 20.99 0.54
CA TRP A 145 9.10 21.61 -0.13
C TRP A 145 9.61 22.48 -1.28
N PHE A 146 9.08 22.24 -2.47
CA PHE A 146 9.35 23.06 -3.65
C PHE A 146 8.03 23.29 -4.41
N GLU A 147 7.68 24.56 -4.63
CA GLU A 147 6.45 24.98 -5.33
C GLU A 147 5.16 24.29 -4.80
N GLY A 148 5.06 24.11 -3.48
CA GLY A 148 3.91 23.48 -2.84
C GLY A 148 3.85 21.95 -2.97
N SER A 149 4.93 21.32 -3.44
CA SER A 149 5.10 19.87 -3.53
C SER A 149 6.23 19.40 -2.63
N TYR A 150 6.03 18.28 -1.94
CA TYR A 150 7.08 17.67 -1.11
C TYR A 150 7.90 16.65 -1.90
N TRP A 151 9.22 16.72 -1.79
CA TRP A 151 10.17 15.85 -2.47
C TRP A 151 11.15 15.21 -1.51
N ARG A 152 11.44 13.93 -1.73
CA ARG A 152 12.43 13.15 -0.99
C ARG A 152 13.28 12.33 -1.94
N VAL A 153 14.47 11.97 -1.49
CA VAL A 153 15.48 11.27 -2.30
C VAL A 153 15.96 10.01 -1.57
N PHE A 154 15.99 8.88 -2.26
CA PHE A 154 16.50 7.60 -1.77
C PHE A 154 17.59 7.03 -2.67
N PRO A 155 18.45 6.13 -2.16
CA PRO A 155 19.37 5.38 -3.01
C PRO A 155 18.60 4.49 -4.02
N TYR A 156 19.16 4.32 -5.22
CA TYR A 156 18.67 3.34 -6.19
C TYR A 156 19.47 2.04 -6.11
N PHE A 157 18.78 0.90 -6.08
CA PHE A 157 19.38 -0.44 -6.06
C PHE A 157 19.36 -1.06 -7.47
N ALA A 158 20.47 -0.94 -8.21
CA ALA A 158 20.53 -1.34 -9.62
C ALA A 158 20.41 -2.86 -9.87
N ASN A 159 20.86 -3.67 -8.91
CA ASN A 159 20.86 -5.14 -9.00
C ASN A 159 19.69 -5.79 -8.25
N ALA A 160 18.59 -5.06 -8.06
CA ALA A 160 17.39 -5.54 -7.41
C ALA A 160 16.27 -5.88 -8.42
N LEU A 161 15.47 -6.88 -8.08
CA LEU A 161 14.16 -7.18 -8.65
C LEU A 161 13.09 -6.71 -7.67
N CYS A 162 12.04 -6.12 -8.22
CA CYS A 162 10.78 -5.87 -7.55
C CYS A 162 9.73 -6.68 -8.34
N LEU A 163 9.09 -7.64 -7.67
CA LEU A 163 8.16 -8.57 -8.31
C LEU A 163 6.74 -8.30 -7.83
N ASN A 164 5.77 -8.34 -8.74
CA ASN A 164 4.35 -8.19 -8.40
C ASN A 164 3.65 -9.54 -8.16
N ARG A 165 4.29 -10.65 -8.54
CA ARG A 165 3.75 -12.00 -8.42
C ARG A 165 4.84 -13.01 -8.08
N VAL A 166 4.43 -14.06 -7.39
CA VAL A 166 5.27 -15.21 -7.08
C VAL A 166 5.12 -16.23 -8.19
N ASN A 167 6.24 -16.58 -8.82
CA ASN A 167 6.33 -17.70 -9.76
C ASN A 167 7.34 -18.77 -9.29
N ASP A 168 7.90 -18.61 -8.09
CA ASP A 168 8.96 -19.45 -7.53
C ASP A 168 8.85 -19.46 -5.99
N LEU A 169 8.87 -20.64 -5.37
CA LEU A 169 8.75 -20.78 -3.91
C LEU A 169 9.89 -20.08 -3.15
N ARG A 170 11.07 -19.92 -3.75
CA ARG A 170 12.18 -19.18 -3.15
C ARG A 170 11.83 -17.70 -3.00
N VAL A 171 11.09 -17.13 -3.95
CA VAL A 171 10.62 -15.73 -3.88
C VAL A 171 9.62 -15.57 -2.75
N ALA A 172 8.67 -16.50 -2.61
CA ALA A 172 7.71 -16.53 -1.50
C ALA A 172 8.41 -16.61 -0.14
N GLU A 173 9.35 -17.55 0.02
CA GLU A 173 10.11 -17.69 1.26
C GLU A 173 10.96 -16.45 1.56
N SER A 174 11.58 -15.84 0.55
CA SER A 174 12.36 -14.60 0.71
C SER A 174 11.50 -13.41 1.11
N ALA A 175 10.27 -13.29 0.61
CA ALA A 175 9.34 -12.25 1.05
C ALA A 175 8.96 -12.43 2.53
N GLY A 176 8.67 -13.67 2.94
CA GLY A 176 8.51 -14.05 4.35
C GLY A 176 9.72 -13.63 5.19
N LYS A 177 10.92 -14.03 4.78
CA LYS A 177 12.17 -13.69 5.46
C LYS A 177 12.36 -12.19 5.59
N ALA A 178 12.09 -11.40 4.54
CA ALA A 178 12.27 -9.96 4.56
C ALA A 178 11.44 -9.28 5.66
N PHE A 179 10.13 -9.58 5.72
CA PHE A 179 9.24 -8.97 6.71
C PHE A 179 9.42 -9.54 8.12
N GLY A 180 9.73 -10.83 8.25
CA GLY A 180 10.06 -11.40 9.55
C GLY A 180 11.37 -10.81 10.12
N HIS A 181 12.37 -10.60 9.27
CA HIS A 181 13.63 -9.95 9.64
C HIS A 181 13.41 -8.47 9.99
N PHE A 182 12.60 -7.75 9.19
CA PHE A 182 12.20 -6.37 9.47
C PHE A 182 11.53 -6.25 10.84
N LEU A 183 10.56 -7.12 11.14
CA LEU A 183 9.87 -7.14 12.43
C LEU A 183 10.82 -7.43 13.60
N TYR A 184 11.67 -8.46 13.45
CA TYR A 184 12.63 -8.85 14.48
C TYR A 184 13.60 -7.71 14.82
N HIS A 185 14.19 -7.07 13.82
CA HIS A 185 15.19 -6.03 14.06
C HIS A 185 14.62 -4.70 14.54
N LEU A 186 13.29 -4.54 14.51
CA LEU A 186 12.59 -3.38 15.05
C LEU A 186 11.86 -3.67 16.35
N SER A 187 11.96 -4.88 16.88
CA SER A 187 11.25 -5.27 18.11
C SER A 187 11.66 -4.45 19.34
N GLU A 188 12.88 -3.93 19.35
CA GLU A 188 13.42 -3.08 20.42
C GLU A 188 13.19 -1.59 20.17
N LEU A 189 12.67 -1.21 18.99
CA LEU A 189 12.29 0.17 18.72
C LEU A 189 10.95 0.45 19.39
N ASP A 190 10.96 1.39 20.34
CA ASP A 190 9.75 1.89 20.98
C ASP A 190 8.78 2.50 19.94
N ALA A 191 7.70 1.77 19.66
CA ALA A 191 6.71 2.14 18.66
C ALA A 191 5.98 3.45 18.97
N SER A 192 5.96 3.91 20.23
CA SER A 192 5.34 5.19 20.62
C SER A 192 6.09 6.42 20.08
N LYS A 193 7.33 6.24 19.60
CA LYS A 193 8.13 7.30 18.96
C LYS A 193 7.72 7.55 17.51
N LEU A 194 6.97 6.62 16.90
CA LEU A 194 6.43 6.77 15.57
C LEU A 194 5.13 7.55 15.60
N ARG A 195 4.94 8.38 14.57
CA ARG A 195 3.70 9.13 14.36
C ARG A 195 2.72 8.28 13.55
N ASP A 196 1.44 8.45 13.83
CA ASP A 196 0.38 7.82 13.02
C ASP A 196 0.24 8.56 11.70
N ILE A 197 0.70 7.93 10.61
CA ILE A 197 0.70 8.52 9.27
C ILE A 197 -0.70 8.49 8.66
N LEU A 198 -1.37 7.33 8.78
CA LEU A 198 -2.73 7.11 8.31
C LEU A 198 -3.56 6.56 9.49
N PRO A 199 -4.13 7.44 10.33
CA PRO A 199 -4.93 7.01 11.47
C PRO A 199 -6.05 6.04 11.05
N GLY A 200 -6.12 4.88 11.73
CA GLY A 200 -7.11 3.86 11.43
C GLY A 200 -6.87 3.08 10.13
N PHE A 201 -5.65 3.07 9.58
CA PHE A 201 -5.34 2.35 8.34
C PHE A 201 -5.82 0.89 8.35
N HIS A 202 -5.47 0.15 9.40
CA HIS A 202 -5.97 -1.21 9.69
C HIS A 202 -6.99 -1.21 10.85
N SER A 203 -7.99 -0.33 10.81
CA SER A 203 -9.14 -0.35 11.73
C SER A 203 -10.35 -1.00 11.06
N GLY A 204 -10.76 -2.17 11.58
CA GLY A 204 -11.93 -2.89 11.10
C GLY A 204 -13.21 -2.09 11.30
N SER A 205 -13.43 -1.58 12.51
CA SER A 205 -14.56 -0.71 12.88
C SER A 205 -14.67 0.54 12.01
N LEU A 206 -13.55 1.19 11.66
CA LEU A 206 -13.56 2.31 10.72
C LEU A 206 -14.01 1.87 9.33
N ARG A 207 -13.54 0.71 8.82
CA ARG A 207 -13.96 0.22 7.50
C ARG A 207 -15.43 -0.19 7.48
N VAL A 208 -15.93 -0.82 8.54
CA VAL A 208 -17.36 -1.12 8.72
C VAL A 208 -18.18 0.15 8.64
N LYS A 209 -17.80 1.21 9.38
CA LYS A 209 -18.50 2.49 9.35
C LYS A 209 -18.47 3.12 7.96
N GLN A 210 -17.31 3.22 7.32
CA GLN A 210 -17.15 3.79 5.98
C GLN A 210 -18.02 3.06 4.94
N PHE A 211 -18.10 1.74 5.04
CA PHE A 211 -18.94 0.94 4.17
C PHE A 211 -20.44 1.19 4.41
N GLN A 212 -20.87 1.25 5.67
CA GLN A 212 -22.25 1.59 6.00
C GLN A 212 -22.63 2.99 5.49
N ASP A 213 -21.75 3.98 5.68
CA ASP A 213 -21.94 5.34 5.17
C ASP A 213 -22.09 5.35 3.63
N ALA A 214 -21.31 4.53 2.91
CA ALA A 214 -21.41 4.42 1.46
C ALA A 214 -22.71 3.73 1.00
N LEU A 215 -23.20 2.74 1.75
CA LEU A 215 -24.49 2.09 1.50
C LEU A 215 -25.66 3.07 1.67
N ASP A 216 -25.63 3.86 2.74
CA ASP A 216 -26.71 4.79 3.07
C ASP A 216 -26.77 5.97 2.08
N GLN A 217 -25.60 6.41 1.61
CA GLN A 217 -25.51 7.58 0.73
C GLN A 217 -25.69 7.23 -0.76
N ASP A 218 -25.35 6.00 -1.18
CA ASP A 218 -25.40 5.52 -2.58
C ASP A 218 -24.94 6.61 -3.58
N ARG A 219 -23.80 7.26 -3.30
CA ARG A 219 -23.36 8.49 -4.01
C ARG A 219 -23.26 8.26 -5.52
N ALA A 220 -22.74 7.11 -5.93
CA ALA A 220 -22.61 6.72 -7.33
C ALA A 220 -23.89 6.10 -7.92
N LYS A 221 -24.97 5.98 -7.14
CA LYS A 221 -26.26 5.37 -7.54
C LYS A 221 -26.10 3.94 -8.05
N ARG A 222 -25.19 3.19 -7.43
CA ARG A 222 -24.80 1.82 -7.80
C ARG A 222 -25.58 0.75 -7.03
N ILE A 223 -26.47 1.13 -6.10
CA ILE A 223 -27.26 0.18 -5.28
C ILE A 223 -28.68 0.00 -5.82
N LYS A 224 -29.45 1.08 -6.01
CA LYS A 224 -30.90 1.01 -6.28
C LYS A 224 -31.29 0.12 -7.48
N CYS A 225 -30.46 0.11 -8.53
CA CYS A 225 -30.66 -0.69 -9.74
C CYS A 225 -29.54 -1.73 -9.96
N ALA A 226 -28.83 -2.10 -8.89
CA ALA A 226 -27.75 -3.07 -8.95
C ALA A 226 -28.22 -4.41 -9.55
N PRO A 227 -27.46 -4.98 -10.50
CA PRO A 227 -27.62 -6.37 -10.92
C PRO A 227 -27.62 -7.32 -9.71
N SER A 228 -28.27 -8.48 -9.85
CA SER A 228 -28.36 -9.47 -8.77
C SER A 228 -26.99 -9.90 -8.24
N ALA A 229 -25.97 -9.95 -9.12
CA ALA A 229 -24.60 -10.29 -8.73
C ALA A 229 -24.00 -9.24 -7.78
N THR A 230 -24.13 -7.94 -8.09
CA THR A 230 -23.66 -6.84 -7.24
C THR A 230 -24.37 -6.84 -5.88
N ARG A 231 -25.70 -7.04 -5.87
CA ARG A 231 -26.47 -7.14 -4.61
C ARG A 231 -26.01 -8.32 -3.76
N LYS A 232 -25.70 -9.45 -4.38
CA LYS A 232 -25.13 -10.61 -3.69
C LYS A 232 -23.76 -10.27 -3.08
N THR A 233 -22.87 -9.63 -3.83
CA THR A 233 -21.55 -9.21 -3.31
C THR A 233 -21.67 -8.27 -2.11
N ILE A 234 -22.60 -7.31 -2.14
CA ILE A 234 -22.88 -6.42 -1.01
C ILE A 234 -23.31 -7.23 0.22
N ALA A 235 -24.28 -8.14 0.05
CA ALA A 235 -24.77 -8.98 1.14
C ALA A 235 -23.67 -9.91 1.69
N ASP A 236 -22.85 -10.50 0.81
CA ASP A 236 -21.74 -11.38 1.20
C ASP A 236 -20.69 -10.64 2.05
N VAL A 237 -20.40 -9.37 1.72
CA VAL A 237 -19.52 -8.51 2.52
C VAL A 237 -20.17 -8.14 3.85
N GLN A 238 -21.44 -7.72 3.85
CA GLN A 238 -22.18 -7.38 5.08
C GLN A 238 -22.18 -8.54 6.09
N ASN A 239 -22.40 -9.77 5.62
CA ASN A 239 -22.42 -10.97 6.45
C ASN A 239 -21.06 -11.34 7.06
N ALA A 240 -19.96 -10.73 6.60
CA ALA A 240 -18.61 -11.02 7.08
C ALA A 240 -18.05 -9.93 8.02
N LEU A 241 -18.73 -8.78 8.17
CA LEU A 241 -18.19 -7.61 8.87
C LEU A 241 -17.85 -7.84 10.35
N ASP A 242 -18.52 -8.79 11.01
CA ASP A 242 -18.25 -9.11 12.42
C ASP A 242 -16.81 -9.55 12.65
N LEU A 243 -16.17 -10.20 11.66
CA LEU A 243 -14.76 -10.58 11.72
C LEU A 243 -13.83 -9.36 11.85
N LEU A 244 -14.19 -8.22 11.23
CA LEU A 244 -13.40 -7.00 11.34
C LEU A 244 -13.49 -6.38 12.74
N LEU A 245 -14.63 -6.54 13.41
CA LEU A 245 -14.81 -6.11 14.81
C LEU A 245 -14.07 -7.04 15.76
N GLU A 246 -14.08 -8.34 15.48
CA GLU A 246 -13.29 -9.32 16.21
C GLU A 246 -11.78 -9.07 16.07
N PHE A 247 -11.31 -8.77 14.85
CA PHE A 247 -9.93 -8.38 14.60
C PHE A 247 -9.51 -7.16 15.43
N ASP A 248 -10.36 -6.13 15.51
CA ASP A 248 -10.11 -4.96 16.35
C ASP A 248 -10.04 -5.33 17.84
N ARG A 249 -10.93 -6.18 18.34
CA ARG A 249 -10.92 -6.66 19.73
C ARG A 249 -9.64 -7.45 20.06
N ILE A 250 -9.20 -8.32 19.16
CA ILE A 250 -8.03 -9.17 19.39
C ILE A 250 -6.74 -8.35 19.31
N LYS A 251 -6.59 -7.50 18.28
CA LYS A 251 -5.37 -6.69 18.11
C LYS A 251 -5.16 -5.66 19.23
N GLU A 252 -6.20 -5.29 19.97
CA GLU A 252 -6.10 -4.42 21.14
C GLU A 252 -5.35 -5.09 22.31
N ASN A 253 -5.44 -6.41 22.40
CA ASN A 253 -4.83 -7.21 23.47
C ASN A 253 -3.46 -7.81 23.09
N LEU A 254 -2.99 -7.58 21.85
CA LEU A 254 -1.70 -8.06 21.36
C LEU A 254 -0.59 -6.99 21.50
N PRO A 255 0.69 -7.40 21.59
CA PRO A 255 1.82 -6.48 21.63
C PRO A 255 1.80 -5.48 20.47
N LYS A 256 2.01 -4.19 20.80
CA LYS A 256 2.23 -3.15 19.78
C LYS A 256 3.68 -3.19 19.33
N ARG A 257 3.88 -3.29 18.02
CA ARG A 257 5.19 -3.39 17.36
C ARG A 257 5.29 -2.33 16.26
N VAL A 258 6.53 -2.02 15.86
CA VAL A 258 6.77 -1.32 14.61
C VAL A 258 6.55 -2.33 13.48
N ILE A 259 5.55 -2.07 12.63
CA ILE A 259 5.18 -2.92 11.50
C ILE A 259 5.11 -2.09 10.22
N HIS A 260 5.08 -2.75 9.07
CA HIS A 260 5.06 -2.12 7.76
C HIS A 260 3.68 -1.57 7.35
N HIS A 261 2.61 -2.25 7.75
CA HIS A 261 1.21 -2.07 7.32
C HIS A 261 0.92 -2.33 5.83
N ASP A 262 1.92 -2.35 4.95
CA ASP A 262 1.75 -2.66 3.51
C ASP A 262 2.70 -3.78 3.06
N ALA A 263 2.64 -4.94 3.72
CA ALA A 263 3.64 -5.99 3.61
C ALA A 263 3.46 -6.86 2.34
N LYS A 264 3.66 -6.27 1.17
CA LYS A 264 3.49 -6.91 -0.14
C LYS A 264 4.84 -7.25 -0.77
N LEU A 265 4.86 -8.24 -1.68
CA LEU A 265 6.09 -8.65 -2.38
C LEU A 265 6.75 -7.52 -3.17
N ASN A 266 5.96 -6.62 -3.77
CA ASN A 266 6.52 -5.49 -4.50
C ASN A 266 7.18 -4.44 -3.58
N ASN A 267 7.00 -4.56 -2.26
CA ASN A 267 7.71 -3.78 -1.24
C ASN A 267 8.97 -4.48 -0.72
N VAL A 268 9.41 -5.57 -1.38
CA VAL A 268 10.67 -6.24 -1.12
C VAL A 268 11.55 -6.19 -2.36
N LEU A 269 12.75 -5.63 -2.21
CA LEU A 269 13.79 -5.70 -3.21
C LEU A 269 14.55 -7.03 -3.05
N LEU A 270 14.61 -7.82 -4.12
CA LEU A 270 15.29 -9.12 -4.14
C LEU A 270 16.54 -9.06 -5.02
N ASN A 271 17.57 -9.81 -4.67
CA ASN A 271 18.72 -9.99 -5.53
C ASN A 271 18.32 -10.73 -6.82
N LYS A 272 18.76 -10.21 -7.97
CA LYS A 272 18.43 -10.75 -9.30
C LYS A 272 18.82 -12.21 -9.52
N ASP A 273 19.93 -12.63 -8.92
CA ASP A 273 20.54 -13.94 -9.17
C ASP A 273 20.15 -14.96 -8.10
N THR A 274 20.04 -14.53 -6.84
CA THR A 274 19.84 -15.42 -5.68
C THR A 274 18.43 -15.39 -5.11
N PHE A 275 17.61 -14.41 -5.50
CA PHE A 275 16.33 -14.07 -4.87
C PHE A 275 16.41 -13.82 -3.35
N GLN A 276 17.60 -13.61 -2.78
CA GLN A 276 17.71 -13.21 -1.38
C GLN A 276 17.22 -11.77 -1.20
N PRO A 277 16.56 -11.45 -0.08
CA PRO A 277 16.13 -10.09 0.20
C PRO A 277 17.33 -9.14 0.28
N ILE A 278 17.19 -7.98 -0.36
CA ILE A 278 18.13 -6.85 -0.29
C ILE A 278 17.59 -5.82 0.70
N SER A 279 16.34 -5.40 0.56
CA SER A 279 15.77 -4.33 1.38
C SER A 279 14.24 -4.38 1.37
N VAL A 280 13.63 -3.90 2.45
CA VAL A 280 12.19 -3.58 2.50
C VAL A 280 12.04 -2.10 2.15
N ILE A 281 11.12 -1.80 1.23
CA ILE A 281 10.87 -0.46 0.70
C ILE A 281 9.41 -0.05 0.92
N ASP A 282 9.05 1.18 0.53
CA ASP A 282 7.71 1.76 0.73
C ASP A 282 7.33 1.90 2.21
N LEU A 283 8.21 2.58 2.95
CA LEU A 283 8.16 2.70 4.41
C LEU A 283 7.14 3.74 4.91
N ASP A 284 6.20 4.16 4.07
CA ASP A 284 5.31 5.31 4.34
C ASP A 284 4.22 4.99 5.34
N THR A 285 3.81 3.73 5.39
CA THR A 285 2.83 3.22 6.34
C THR A 285 3.46 2.57 7.56
N VAL A 286 4.79 2.68 7.73
CA VAL A 286 5.47 2.16 8.93
C VAL A 286 5.07 3.00 10.14
N MET A 287 4.31 2.38 11.03
CA MET A 287 3.82 2.96 12.27
C MET A 287 3.51 1.84 13.28
N SER A 288 3.03 2.21 14.47
CA SER A 288 2.65 1.24 15.50
C SER A 288 1.50 0.34 15.01
N GLY A 289 1.56 -0.95 15.30
CA GLY A 289 0.53 -1.91 14.92
C GLY A 289 0.75 -3.29 15.54
N THR A 290 0.12 -4.33 14.99
CA THR A 290 0.28 -5.71 15.44
C THR A 290 0.78 -6.59 14.30
N VAL A 291 1.54 -7.63 14.63
CA VAL A 291 2.10 -8.55 13.63
C VAL A 291 1.06 -9.16 12.69
N LEU A 292 -0.20 -9.29 13.17
CA LEU A 292 -1.32 -9.80 12.37
C LEU A 292 -1.52 -9.03 11.06
N SER A 293 -1.24 -7.72 11.08
CA SER A 293 -1.40 -6.85 9.91
C SER A 293 -0.41 -7.19 8.80
N ASP A 294 0.88 -7.23 9.11
CA ASP A 294 1.93 -7.50 8.12
C ASP A 294 1.85 -8.93 7.63
N PHE A 295 1.71 -9.90 8.54
CA PHE A 295 1.55 -11.29 8.13
C PHE A 295 0.30 -11.48 7.27
N GLY A 296 -0.80 -10.83 7.66
CA GLY A 296 -2.06 -10.91 6.93
C GLY A 296 -1.98 -10.34 5.52
N ASP A 297 -1.37 -9.17 5.34
CA ASP A 297 -1.19 -8.57 4.01
C ASP A 297 -0.19 -9.35 3.14
N LEU A 298 0.83 -9.95 3.76
CA LEU A 298 1.79 -10.80 3.09
C LEU A 298 1.13 -12.08 2.55
N VAL A 299 0.32 -12.77 3.37
CA VAL A 299 -0.44 -13.94 2.93
C VAL A 299 -1.43 -13.54 1.85
N ARG A 300 -2.24 -12.48 2.08
CA ARG A 300 -3.25 -12.00 1.13
C ARG A 300 -2.65 -11.70 -0.25
N SER A 301 -1.49 -11.05 -0.28
CA SER A 301 -0.85 -10.63 -1.54
C SER A 301 -0.14 -11.74 -2.30
N LEU A 302 0.17 -12.87 -1.66
CA LEU A 302 1.00 -13.93 -2.27
C LEU A 302 0.30 -15.27 -2.45
N SER A 303 -0.58 -15.66 -1.55
CA SER A 303 -1.13 -17.02 -1.52
C SER A 303 -2.35 -17.21 -2.43
N SER A 304 -2.82 -16.16 -3.10
CA SER A 304 -3.91 -16.28 -4.07
C SER A 304 -3.44 -16.98 -5.36
N SER A 305 -4.13 -18.05 -5.75
CA SER A 305 -3.94 -18.74 -7.05
C SER A 305 -4.21 -17.87 -8.29
N HIS A 306 -4.88 -16.72 -8.10
CA HIS A 306 -5.27 -15.81 -9.17
C HIS A 306 -4.88 -14.35 -8.86
N SER A 307 -4.95 -13.50 -9.89
CA SER A 307 -4.76 -12.07 -9.73
C SER A 307 -5.88 -11.41 -8.93
N GLU A 308 -5.57 -10.29 -8.27
CA GLU A 308 -6.52 -9.50 -7.47
C GLU A 308 -7.71 -8.97 -8.31
N ASP A 309 -7.53 -8.86 -9.62
CA ASP A 309 -8.48 -8.32 -10.60
C ASP A 309 -9.02 -9.38 -11.58
N ASN A 310 -8.91 -10.68 -11.28
CA ASN A 310 -9.36 -11.71 -12.20
C ASN A 310 -10.88 -11.61 -12.45
N PRO A 311 -11.33 -11.47 -13.71
CA PRO A 311 -12.76 -11.35 -14.03
C PRO A 311 -13.58 -12.63 -13.76
N ARG A 312 -12.94 -13.77 -13.46
CA ARG A 312 -13.59 -15.07 -13.19
C ARG A 312 -13.01 -15.74 -11.94
N PRO A 313 -13.35 -15.25 -10.73
CA PRO A 313 -12.78 -15.76 -9.48
C PRO A 313 -13.40 -17.08 -8.99
N SER A 314 -14.25 -17.75 -9.78
CA SER A 314 -15.11 -18.86 -9.31
C SER A 314 -14.37 -20.11 -8.83
N ASN A 315 -13.05 -20.17 -9.00
CA ASN A 315 -12.18 -21.26 -8.55
C ASN A 315 -10.92 -20.74 -7.83
N LEU A 316 -11.01 -19.58 -7.15
CA LEU A 316 -9.87 -19.07 -6.39
C LEU A 316 -9.60 -19.98 -5.18
N GLU A 317 -8.41 -20.55 -5.16
CA GLU A 317 -7.87 -21.32 -4.05
C GLU A 317 -6.63 -20.65 -3.46
N ILE A 318 -6.25 -21.09 -2.26
CA ILE A 318 -4.97 -20.77 -1.64
C ILE A 318 -3.92 -21.70 -2.23
N ASP A 319 -2.85 -21.13 -2.77
CA ASP A 319 -1.65 -21.87 -3.09
C ASP A 319 -0.93 -22.26 -1.80
N MET A 320 -1.12 -23.52 -1.39
CA MET A 320 -0.62 -24.05 -0.12
C MET A 320 0.91 -24.13 -0.08
N ASP A 321 1.58 -24.28 -1.23
CA ASP A 321 3.04 -24.34 -1.27
C ASP A 321 3.62 -22.93 -1.06
N ILE A 322 3.01 -21.92 -1.68
CA ILE A 322 3.35 -20.52 -1.42
C ILE A 322 3.06 -20.13 0.03
N TYR A 323 1.89 -20.50 0.57
CA TYR A 323 1.55 -20.23 1.97
C TYR A 323 2.60 -20.81 2.93
N LYS A 324 2.99 -22.08 2.74
CA LYS A 324 4.03 -22.72 3.55
C LYS A 324 5.37 -22.00 3.42
N ALA A 325 5.79 -21.66 2.21
CA ALA A 325 7.05 -20.97 1.95
C ALA A 325 7.10 -19.60 2.62
N VAL A 326 6.07 -18.77 2.45
CA VAL A 326 5.94 -17.45 3.09
C VAL A 326 5.95 -17.59 4.61
N SER A 327 5.13 -18.49 5.15
CA SER A 327 4.97 -18.70 6.59
C SER A 327 6.27 -19.17 7.24
N HIS A 328 6.94 -20.15 6.63
CA HIS A 328 8.24 -20.63 7.09
C HIS A 328 9.29 -19.50 7.06
N GLY A 329 9.40 -18.76 5.96
CA GLY A 329 10.35 -17.65 5.84
C GLY A 329 10.13 -16.57 6.90
N PHE A 330 8.87 -16.20 7.15
CA PHE A 330 8.47 -15.22 8.14
C PHE A 330 8.78 -15.68 9.57
N LEU A 331 8.26 -16.85 9.95
CA LEU A 331 8.44 -17.39 11.31
C LEU A 331 9.91 -17.66 11.61
N LYS A 332 10.69 -18.16 10.66
CA LYS A 332 12.14 -18.40 10.87
C LYS A 332 12.89 -17.17 11.36
N GLN A 333 12.47 -15.97 10.93
CA GLN A 333 13.11 -14.71 11.34
C GLN A 333 12.43 -14.10 12.57
N ALA A 334 11.10 -14.11 12.61
CA ALA A 334 10.32 -13.47 13.68
C ALA A 334 10.20 -14.33 14.95
N HIS A 335 10.43 -15.64 14.89
CA HIS A 335 10.26 -16.59 15.99
C HIS A 335 10.77 -16.07 17.35
N PRO A 336 11.99 -15.48 17.46
CA PRO A 336 12.53 -15.07 18.76
C PRO A 336 11.73 -14.00 19.52
N ILE A 337 10.81 -13.30 18.84
CA ILE A 337 10.04 -12.19 19.43
C ILE A 337 8.54 -12.47 19.50
N LEU A 338 8.05 -13.53 18.86
CA LEU A 338 6.61 -13.82 18.79
C LEU A 338 6.15 -14.54 20.06
N ILE A 339 4.92 -14.26 20.47
CA ILE A 339 4.24 -14.98 21.55
C ILE A 339 3.18 -15.92 20.97
N GLN A 340 2.81 -16.97 21.71
CA GLN A 340 1.81 -17.95 21.27
C GLN A 340 0.50 -17.30 20.83
N GLN A 341 0.00 -16.32 21.60
CA GLN A 341 -1.21 -15.58 21.24
C GLN A 341 -1.12 -14.86 19.89
N GLU A 342 0.06 -14.44 19.44
CA GLU A 342 0.20 -13.87 18.10
C GLU A 342 0.09 -14.95 17.03
N ILE A 343 0.72 -16.12 17.24
CA ILE A 343 0.68 -17.28 16.34
C ILE A 343 -0.74 -17.79 16.15
N ASP A 344 -1.46 -17.98 17.26
CA ASP A 344 -2.84 -18.46 17.29
C ASP A 344 -3.80 -17.59 16.44
N HIS A 345 -3.45 -16.32 16.21
CA HIS A 345 -4.28 -15.35 15.50
C HIS A 345 -3.70 -14.88 14.16
N LEU A 346 -2.58 -15.44 13.68
CA LEU A 346 -1.99 -15.05 12.39
C LEU A 346 -2.94 -15.33 11.21
N VAL A 347 -3.67 -16.46 11.24
CA VAL A 347 -4.66 -16.80 10.20
C VAL A 347 -5.83 -15.81 10.22
N LEU A 348 -6.32 -15.45 11.41
CA LEU A 348 -7.32 -14.38 11.56
C LEU A 348 -6.81 -13.05 10.97
N GLY A 349 -5.52 -12.72 11.16
CA GLY A 349 -4.90 -11.56 10.53
C GLY A 349 -5.03 -11.59 9.00
N ALA A 350 -4.71 -12.72 8.37
CA ALA A 350 -4.85 -12.90 6.92
C ALA A 350 -6.31 -12.78 6.45
N GLN A 351 -7.25 -13.40 7.16
CA GLN A 351 -8.68 -13.28 6.88
C GLN A 351 -9.16 -11.84 6.99
N ALA A 352 -8.83 -11.15 8.09
CA ALA A 352 -9.27 -9.80 8.40
C ALA A 352 -8.69 -8.78 7.41
N ILE A 353 -7.40 -8.85 7.08
CA ILE A 353 -6.80 -7.94 6.09
C ILE A 353 -7.38 -8.17 4.70
N THR A 354 -7.60 -9.43 4.31
CA THR A 354 -8.26 -9.77 3.04
C THR A 354 -9.67 -9.18 2.96
N LEU A 355 -10.49 -9.40 3.99
CA LEU A 355 -11.84 -8.84 4.07
C LEU A 355 -11.81 -7.31 4.11
N MET A 356 -10.87 -6.71 4.85
CA MET A 356 -10.73 -5.26 4.95
C MET A 356 -10.45 -4.63 3.59
N VAL A 357 -9.59 -5.25 2.78
CA VAL A 357 -9.33 -4.82 1.40
C VAL A 357 -10.56 -5.00 0.51
N ALA A 358 -11.31 -6.11 0.66
CA ALA A 358 -12.58 -6.31 -0.06
C ALA A 358 -13.61 -5.21 0.25
N VAL A 359 -13.77 -4.87 1.54
CA VAL A 359 -14.65 -3.79 2.04
C VAL A 359 -14.20 -2.45 1.48
N ARG A 360 -12.89 -2.16 1.45
CA ARG A 360 -12.36 -0.92 0.88
C ARG A 360 -12.66 -0.80 -0.61
N PHE A 361 -12.43 -1.85 -1.40
CA PHE A 361 -12.76 -1.85 -2.82
C PHE A 361 -14.27 -1.65 -3.06
N LEU A 362 -15.11 -2.32 -2.27
CA LEU A 362 -16.56 -2.21 -2.45
C LEU A 362 -17.06 -0.82 -2.05
N THR A 363 -16.55 -0.28 -0.95
CA THR A 363 -16.86 1.08 -0.49
C THR A 363 -16.47 2.10 -1.54
N ASP A 364 -15.29 1.95 -2.14
CA ASP A 364 -14.83 2.84 -3.22
C ASP A 364 -15.70 2.71 -4.47
N TYR A 365 -16.07 1.48 -4.86
CA TYR A 365 -17.05 1.25 -5.93
C TYR A 365 -18.39 1.97 -5.63
N LEU A 366 -18.92 1.91 -4.41
CA LEU A 366 -20.17 2.59 -4.08
C LEU A 366 -20.05 4.13 -4.08
N ASN A 367 -18.86 4.65 -3.80
CA ASN A 367 -18.57 6.08 -3.84
C ASN A 367 -18.16 6.61 -5.23
N GLY A 368 -18.02 5.73 -6.22
CA GLY A 368 -17.72 6.10 -7.60
C GLY A 368 -16.23 6.11 -7.94
N ASP A 369 -15.46 5.19 -7.34
CA ASP A 369 -14.06 4.91 -7.67
C ASP A 369 -13.14 6.13 -7.50
N GLN A 370 -13.22 6.76 -6.32
CA GLN A 370 -12.48 7.99 -6.02
C GLN A 370 -11.10 7.70 -5.40
N TYR A 371 -10.96 6.54 -4.74
CA TYR A 371 -9.77 6.17 -3.99
C TYR A 371 -8.80 5.29 -4.81
N PHE A 372 -9.27 4.19 -5.40
CA PHE A 372 -8.45 3.26 -6.17
C PHE A 372 -8.50 3.58 -7.66
N GLN A 373 -7.34 3.49 -8.33
CA GLN A 373 -7.30 3.55 -9.79
C GLN A 373 -8.06 2.38 -10.39
N THR A 374 -8.95 2.71 -11.33
CA THR A 374 -9.77 1.76 -12.09
C THR A 374 -9.50 1.91 -13.58
N ASP A 375 -9.61 0.79 -14.30
CA ASP A 375 -9.42 0.73 -15.75
C ASP A 375 -10.76 0.65 -16.49
N TYR A 376 -11.81 0.26 -15.77
CA TYR A 376 -13.18 0.13 -16.24
C TYR A 376 -14.15 0.31 -15.05
N PRO A 377 -15.43 0.67 -15.30
CA PRO A 377 -16.36 1.10 -14.24
C PRO A 377 -16.60 0.06 -13.12
N GLU A 378 -16.51 -1.23 -13.42
CA GLU A 378 -16.71 -2.32 -12.46
C GLU A 378 -15.41 -2.86 -11.86
N HIS A 379 -14.25 -2.23 -12.10
CA HIS A 379 -12.95 -2.80 -11.72
C HIS A 379 -12.85 -3.04 -10.20
N ASN A 380 -13.24 -2.08 -9.38
CA ASN A 380 -13.25 -2.26 -7.92
C ASN A 380 -14.26 -3.34 -7.46
N LEU A 381 -15.42 -3.46 -8.12
CA LEU A 381 -16.35 -4.55 -7.83
C LEU A 381 -15.72 -5.92 -8.14
N VAL A 382 -15.01 -6.05 -9.26
CA VAL A 382 -14.27 -7.28 -9.60
C VAL A 382 -13.21 -7.59 -8.53
N ARG A 383 -12.45 -6.58 -8.09
CA ARG A 383 -11.47 -6.76 -7.00
C ARG A 383 -12.13 -7.20 -5.70
N THR A 384 -13.26 -6.61 -5.31
CA THR A 384 -14.04 -7.07 -4.15
C THR A 384 -14.39 -8.55 -4.27
N VAL A 385 -14.89 -9.01 -5.42
CA VAL A 385 -15.27 -10.42 -5.59
C VAL A 385 -14.05 -11.35 -5.45
N ASN A 386 -12.88 -10.97 -5.97
CA ASN A 386 -11.65 -11.74 -5.80
C ASN A 386 -11.21 -11.82 -4.33
N GLN A 387 -11.21 -10.69 -3.63
CA GLN A 387 -10.83 -10.67 -2.22
C GLN A 387 -11.83 -11.44 -1.35
N MET A 388 -13.13 -11.38 -1.65
CA MET A 388 -14.12 -12.21 -0.97
C MET A 388 -13.93 -13.71 -1.25
N ALA A 389 -13.54 -14.09 -2.47
CA ALA A 389 -13.24 -15.48 -2.78
C ALA A 389 -12.01 -15.99 -2.00
N LEU A 390 -10.94 -15.17 -1.90
CA LEU A 390 -9.77 -15.48 -1.08
C LEU A 390 -10.13 -15.57 0.41
N PHE A 391 -10.91 -14.63 0.92
CA PHE A 391 -11.41 -14.65 2.30
C PHE A 391 -12.14 -15.96 2.61
N ARG A 392 -13.09 -16.39 1.75
CA ARG A 392 -13.78 -17.68 1.93
C ARG A 392 -12.84 -18.87 1.85
N ALA A 393 -11.80 -18.81 1.02
CA ALA A 393 -10.79 -19.87 0.95
C ALA A 393 -9.96 -19.96 2.24
N LEU A 394 -9.63 -18.81 2.85
CA LEU A 394 -8.92 -18.73 4.13
C LEU A 394 -9.78 -19.25 5.28
N GLU A 395 -11.06 -18.88 5.35
CA GLU A 395 -12.01 -19.42 6.35
C GLU A 395 -12.15 -20.94 6.21
N LYS A 396 -12.32 -21.45 4.99
CA LYS A 396 -12.52 -22.89 4.75
C LYS A 396 -11.33 -23.74 5.19
N ARG A 397 -10.11 -23.19 5.12
CA ARG A 397 -8.86 -23.90 5.44
C ARG A 397 -8.23 -23.44 6.76
N GLU A 398 -8.94 -22.68 7.59
CA GLU A 398 -8.38 -22.04 8.77
C GLU A 398 -7.59 -23.00 9.68
N ALA A 399 -8.17 -24.15 10.02
CA ALA A 399 -7.50 -25.16 10.84
C ALA A 399 -6.22 -25.70 10.20
N GLU A 400 -6.25 -26.01 8.89
CA GLU A 400 -5.07 -26.50 8.15
C GLU A 400 -3.96 -25.44 8.10
N LEU A 401 -4.32 -24.17 7.91
CA LEU A 401 -3.39 -23.05 7.86
C LEU A 401 -2.76 -22.78 9.22
N LEU A 402 -3.53 -22.92 10.31
CA LEU A 402 -3.05 -22.76 11.68
C LEU A 402 -2.12 -23.92 12.08
N ASP A 403 -2.49 -25.16 11.79
CA ASP A 403 -1.66 -26.34 12.05
C ASP A 403 -0.26 -26.21 11.41
N ILE A 404 -0.18 -25.66 10.19
CA ILE A 404 1.10 -25.38 9.52
C ILE A 404 1.93 -24.35 10.31
N LEU A 405 1.31 -23.27 10.79
CA LEU A 405 2.00 -22.24 11.56
C LEU A 405 2.49 -22.77 12.90
N GLU A 406 1.65 -23.49 13.63
CA GLU A 406 2.01 -24.12 14.90
C GLU A 406 3.14 -25.13 14.71
N SER A 407 3.06 -25.97 13.67
CA SER A 407 4.12 -26.93 13.36
C SER A 407 5.46 -26.25 13.09
N PHE A 408 5.48 -25.13 12.36
CA PHE A 408 6.71 -24.37 12.14
C PHE A 408 7.20 -23.71 13.41
N PHE A 409 6.30 -23.09 14.18
CA PHE A 409 6.63 -22.39 15.42
C PHE A 409 7.25 -23.34 16.46
N VAL A 410 6.70 -24.55 16.64
CA VAL A 410 7.25 -25.56 17.57
C VAL A 410 8.59 -26.13 17.10
N SER A 411 8.85 -26.12 15.80
CA SER A 411 10.07 -26.71 15.22
C SER A 411 11.30 -25.79 15.21
N LEU A 412 11.10 -24.48 15.41
CA LEU A 412 12.13 -23.43 15.41
C LEU A 412 12.66 -23.17 16.82
#